data_AF-A0AAD7D5A7-F1
#
_entry.id   AF-A0AAD7D5A7-F1
#
_cell.length_a   1.000
_cell.length_b   1.000
_cell.length_c   1.000
_cell.angle_alpha   90.00
_cell.angle_beta   90.00
_cell.angle_gamma   90.00
#
_symmetry.space_group_name_H-M   'P 1'
#
loop_
_entity.id
_entity.type
_entity.pdbx_description
1 polymer ?
#
loop_
_entity_poly.entity_id
_entity_poly.type
_entity_poly.pdbx_seq_one_letter_code
_entity_poly.pdbx_strand_id
1 'polypeptide(L)' 'LAYVQWLSVFTAQPEPHHPMYKVRRPLKDGTRIVSIIPVANIRHSVHLLPKFGPVAPPHWTSSNV' A
#
# COMPACT_ATOMS: atom_id res chain seq x y z
N LEU A 1 -2.63 -4.93 -20.58
CA LEU A 1 -1.48 -4.57 -19.70
C LEU A 1 -2.00 -3.63 -18.62
N ALA A 2 -1.34 -3.56 -17.46
CA ALA A 2 -1.68 -2.67 -16.36
C ALA A 2 -0.43 -1.91 -15.89
N TYR A 3 -0.58 -0.61 -15.66
CA TYR A 3 0.43 0.22 -15.01
C TYR A 3 0.28 0.10 -13.50
N VAL A 4 1.31 -0.40 -12.82
CA VAL A 4 1.29 -0.65 -11.37
C VAL A 4 2.40 0.13 -10.68
N GLN A 5 2.11 0.60 -9.46
CA GLN A 5 3.10 1.13 -8.53
C GLN A 5 3.38 0.07 -7.46
N TRP A 6 4.66 -0.22 -7.21
CA TRP A 6 5.06 -1.19 -6.21
C TRP A 6 5.01 -0.59 -4.80
N LEU A 7 4.58 -1.42 -3.86
CA LEU A 7 4.67 -1.15 -2.42
C LEU A 7 5.92 -1.81 -1.84
N SER A 8 6.30 -1.43 -0.63
CA SER A 8 7.40 -2.09 0.09
C SER A 8 7.10 -3.57 0.31
N VAL A 9 8.14 -4.39 0.32
CA VAL A 9 8.06 -5.79 0.73
C VAL A 9 7.50 -5.92 2.14
N PHE A 10 6.81 -7.02 2.42
CA PHE A 10 6.37 -7.33 3.78
C PHE A 10 7.57 -7.61 4.67
N THR A 11 7.46 -7.20 5.94
CA THR A 11 8.39 -7.60 6.99
C THR A 11 8.24 -9.09 7.27
N ALA A 12 9.28 -9.71 7.84
CA ALA A 12 9.24 -11.14 8.16
C ALA A 12 8.08 -11.50 9.11
N GLN A 13 7.74 -10.61 10.04
CA GLN A 13 6.63 -10.77 10.97
C GLN A 13 5.64 -9.61 10.81
N PRO A 14 4.32 -9.88 10.93
CA PRO A 14 3.30 -8.84 10.96
C PRO A 14 3.37 -8.07 12.29
N GLU A 15 2.58 -7.00 12.39
CA GLU A 15 2.42 -6.27 13.64
C GLU A 15 1.75 -7.17 14.71
N PRO A 16 2.25 -7.24 15.96
CA PRO A 16 1.78 -8.21 16.95
C PRO A 16 0.33 -8.05 17.44
N HIS A 17 -0.20 -6.83 17.47
CA HIS A 17 -1.52 -6.55 18.06
C HIS A 17 -2.66 -6.77 17.07
N HIS A 18 -2.45 -6.44 15.79
CA HIS A 18 -3.51 -6.49 14.77
C HIS A 18 -3.19 -7.39 13.55
N PRO A 19 -2.24 -8.32 13.65
CA PRO A 19 -1.66 -9.12 12.56
C PRO A 19 -1.53 -8.54 11.13
N MET A 20 -1.44 -7.21 10.96
CA MET A 20 -1.33 -6.61 9.63
C MET A 20 0.11 -6.22 9.29
N TYR A 21 0.41 -6.20 7.99
CA TYR A 21 1.70 -5.75 7.49
C TYR A 21 1.68 -4.26 7.17
N LYS A 22 2.71 -3.54 7.62
CA LYS A 22 2.92 -2.15 7.22
C LYS A 22 3.56 -2.10 5.84
N VAL A 23 2.88 -1.47 4.89
CA VAL A 23 3.41 -1.19 3.56
C VAL A 23 3.70 0.30 3.39
N ARG A 24 4.66 0.62 2.53
CA ARG A 24 5.02 1.99 2.14
C ARG A 24 5.06 2.09 0.62
N ARG A 25 5.01 3.32 0.10
CA ARG A 25 5.26 3.63 -1.32
C ARG A 25 6.72 4.08 -1.46
N PRO A 26 7.67 3.17 -1.76
CA PRO A 26 9.08 3.54 -1.87
C PRO A 26 9.34 4.46 -3.07
N LEU A 27 10.38 5.27 -2.94
CA LEU A 27 10.96 6.04 -4.03
C LEU A 27 12.35 5.48 -4.35
N LYS A 28 12.69 5.44 -5.63
CA LYS A 28 14.05 5.18 -6.13
C LYS A 28 14.51 6.42 -6.88
N ASP A 29 15.60 7.03 -6.42
CA ASP A 29 16.17 8.26 -7.01
C ASP A 29 15.14 9.40 -7.15
N GLY A 30 14.28 9.55 -6.13
CA GLY A 30 13.20 10.56 -6.12
C GLY A 30 11.96 10.20 -6.94
N THR A 31 11.95 9.06 -7.63
CA THR A 31 10.85 8.63 -8.51
C THR A 31 10.10 7.43 -7.96
N ARG A 32 8.83 7.26 -8.35
CA ARG A 32 8.00 6.11 -7.94
C ARG A 32 8.50 4.85 -8.64
N ILE A 33 8.57 3.75 -7.89
CA ILE A 33 8.87 2.44 -8.47
C ILE A 33 7.61 1.89 -9.13
N VAL A 34 7.62 1.79 -10.46
CA VAL A 34 6.45 1.43 -11.28
C VAL A 34 6.81 0.40 -12.35
N SER A 35 5.82 -0.32 -12.86
CA SER A 35 6.00 -1.29 -13.95
C SER A 35 4.73 -1.45 -14.77
N ILE A 36 4.87 -1.93 -16.01
CA ILE A 36 3.76 -2.36 -16.84
C ILE A 36 3.75 -3.89 -16.85
N ILE A 37 2.67 -4.50 -16.35
CA ILE A 37 2.55 -5.96 -16.24
C ILE A 37 1.34 -6.49 -17.04
N PRO A 38 1.35 -7.76 -17.49
CA PRO A 38 0.13 -8.43 -17.94
C PRO A 38 -0.94 -8.43 -16.84
N VAL A 39 -2.19 -8.16 -17.21
CA VAL A 39 -3.31 -8.17 -16.25
C VAL A 39 -3.48 -9.57 -15.64
N ALA A 40 -3.16 -10.62 -16.39
CA ALA A 40 -3.16 -12.01 -15.93
C ALA A 40 -2.21 -12.27 -14.73
N ASN A 41 -1.26 -11.37 -14.45
CA ASN A 41 -0.38 -11.50 -13.29
C ASN A 41 -1.05 -10.99 -11.99
N ILE A 42 -2.17 -10.26 -12.08
CA ILE A 42 -2.93 -9.77 -10.93
C ILE A 42 -3.90 -10.87 -10.50
N ARG A 43 -3.64 -11.48 -9.34
CA ARG A 43 -4.44 -12.63 -8.85
C ARG A 43 -5.49 -12.24 -7.84
N HIS A 44 -5.15 -11.34 -6.92
CA HIS A 44 -6.02 -10.95 -5.82
C HIS A 44 -5.86 -9.47 -5.50
N SER A 45 -6.93 -8.88 -5.00
CA SER A 45 -6.93 -7.56 -4.39
C SER A 45 -6.81 -7.70 -2.88
N VAL A 46 -6.23 -6.68 -2.25
CA VAL A 46 -6.18 -6.55 -0.79
C VAL A 46 -6.66 -5.15 -0.40
N HIS A 47 -7.35 -5.04 0.72
CA HIS A 47 -7.74 -3.75 1.26
C HIS A 47 -6.54 -3.15 2.02
N LEU A 48 -6.24 -1.89 1.75
CA LEU A 48 -5.29 -1.13 2.55
C LEU A 48 -6.06 -0.32 3.57
N LEU A 49 -5.70 -0.47 4.84
CA LEU A 49 -6.25 0.37 5.90
C LEU A 49 -5.27 1.52 6.17
N PRO A 50 -5.77 2.78 6.22
CA PRO A 50 -4.92 3.91 6.50
C PRO A 50 -4.34 3.80 7.93
N LYS A 51 -3.02 3.90 8.04
CA LYS A 51 -2.34 4.02 9.34
C LYS A 51 -2.12 5.50 9.64
N PHE A 52 -2.85 6.02 10.62
CA PHE A 52 -2.71 7.38 11.15
C PHE A 52 -2.31 7.35 12.63
N GLY A 53 -2.01 8.52 13.19
CA GLY A 53 -1.66 8.68 14.60
C GLY A 53 -2.88 8.61 15.52
N PRO A 54 -2.85 9.23 16.71
CA PRO A 54 -3.97 9.26 17.63
C PRO A 54 -5.25 9.91 17.07
N VAL A 55 -5.12 10.80 16.08
CA VAL A 55 -6.22 11.52 15.45
C VAL A 55 -6.14 11.30 13.94
N ALA A 56 -7.25 10.88 13.33
CA ALA A 56 -7.37 10.79 11.87
C ALA A 56 -7.36 12.20 11.26
N PRO A 57 -6.73 12.42 10.09
CA PRO A 57 -6.78 13.71 9.41
C PRO A 57 -8.23 14.21 9.21
N PRO A 58 -8.59 15.44 9.65
CA PRO A 58 -9.98 15.90 9.67
C PRO A 58 -10.66 16.01 8.31
N HIS A 59 -9.88 16.12 7.23
CA HIS A 59 -10.39 16.21 5.86
C HIS A 59 -10.72 14.85 5.25
N TRP A 60 -10.50 13.75 5.98
CA TRP A 60 -10.84 12.41 5.49
C TRP A 60 -12.35 12.16 5.52
N THR A 61 -12.83 11.55 4.46
CA THR A 61 -14.20 11.09 4.25
C THR A 61 -14.15 9.66 3.72
N SER A 62 -15.27 8.95 3.80
CA SER A 62 -15.39 7.61 3.19
C SER A 62 -15.18 7.60 1.68
N SER A 63 -15.17 8.77 1.03
CA SER A 63 -14.95 8.90 -0.41
C SER A 63 -13.50 9.18 -0.79
N ASN A 64 -12.63 9.57 0.17
CA ASN A 64 -11.25 9.97 -0.12
C ASN A 64 -10.19 9.14 0.64
N VAL A 65 -10.62 8.19 1.49
CA VAL A 65 -9.74 7.29 2.23
C VAL A 65 -10.23 5.85 2.22
#